data_AF-A0A932LKV2-F1
#
_entry.id   AF-A0A932LKV2-F1
#
_cell.length_a   1.000
_cell.length_b   1.000
_cell.length_c   1.000
_cell.angle_alpha   90.00
_cell.angle_beta   90.00
_cell.angle_gamma   90.00
#
_symmetry.space_group_name_H-M   'P 1'
#
loop_
_entity.id
_entity.type
_entity.pdbx_description
1 polymer ?
#
loop_
_entity_poly.entity_id
_entity_poly.type
_entity_poly.pdbx_seq_one_letter_code
_entity_poly.pdbx_strand_id
1 'polypeptide(L)' 'MDLYAEFESIVKALDAARIQFAVCGGFAMAVHGVARATKDIDLLVPPEETERIIHTLKP' A
#
# COMPACT_ATOMS: atom_id res chain seq x y z
N MET A 1 -15.68 -3.07 -3.39
CA MET A 1 -14.44 -2.52 -2.83
C MET A 1 -13.69 -1.87 -3.98
N ASP A 2 -13.44 -0.58 -3.88
CA ASP A 2 -12.64 0.15 -4.86
C ASP A 2 -11.18 0.09 -4.42
N LEU A 3 -10.41 -0.82 -5.02
CA LEU A 3 -8.99 -1.00 -4.68
C LEU A 3 -8.14 0.23 -5.02
N TYR A 4 -8.56 1.03 -6.01
CA TYR A 4 -7.83 2.24 -6.37
C TYR A 4 -8.02 3.31 -5.30
N ALA A 5 -9.26 3.54 -4.88
CA ALA A 5 -9.55 4.49 -3.78
C ALA A 5 -8.87 4.06 -2.47
N GLU A 6 -8.87 2.76 -2.15
CA GLU A 6 -8.18 2.23 -0.97
C GLU A 6 -6.66 2.46 -1.06
N PHE A 7 -6.06 2.15 -2.21
CA PHE A 7 -4.64 2.40 -2.45
C PHE A 7 -4.28 3.88 -2.31
N GLU A 8 -5.10 4.78 -2.86
CA GLU A 8 -4.90 6.23 -2.73
C GLU A 8 -4.95 6.67 -1.26
N SER A 9 -5.89 6.14 -0.47
CA SER A 9 -6.00 6.40 0.97
C SER A 9 -4.75 5.95 1.74
N ILE A 10 -4.29 4.72 1.48
CA ILE A 10 -3.08 4.14 2.10
C ILE A 10 -1.85 5.00 1.78
N VAL A 11 -1.64 5.35 0.50
CA VAL A 11 -0.50 6.16 0.08
C VAL A 11 -0.50 7.52 0.78
N LYS A 12 -1.66 8.19 0.84
CA LYS A 12 -1.80 9.48 1.53
C LYS A 12 -1.47 9.39 3.02
N ALA A 13 -1.93 8.35 3.70
CA ALA A 13 -1.70 8.16 5.13
C ALA A 13 -0.21 7.90 5.44
N LEU A 14 0.45 7.02 4.67
CA LEU A 14 1.86 6.70 4.85
C LEU A 14 2.78 7.88 4.47
N ASP A 15 2.45 8.62 3.40
CA ASP A 15 3.19 9.81 2.99
C ASP A 15 3.08 10.93 4.04
N ALA A 16 1.88 11.19 4.57
CA ALA A 16 1.67 12.14 5.66
C ALA A 16 2.46 11.75 6.94
N ALA A 17 2.57 10.44 7.22
CA ALA A 17 3.40 9.93 8.31
C ALA A 17 4.90 9.89 7.99
N ARG A 18 5.32 10.23 6.76
CA ARG A 18 6.71 10.10 6.27
C ARG A 18 7.28 8.69 6.47
N ILE A 19 6.46 7.67 6.25
CA ILE A 19 6.86 6.27 6.33
C ILE A 19 7.29 5.82 4.94
N GLN A 20 8.46 5.20 4.84
CA GLN A 20 8.93 4.61 3.60
C GLN A 20 8.18 3.29 3.33
N PHE A 21 7.72 3.10 2.10
CA PHE A 21 7.07 1.86 1.66
C PHE A 21 7.25 1.70 0.15
N ALA A 22 7.03 0.49 -0.35
CA ALA A 22 6.89 0.22 -1.78
C ALA A 22 5.68 -0.66 -2.03
N VAL A 23 4.94 -0.40 -3.12
CA VAL A 23 3.89 -1.30 -3.58
C VAL A 23 4.51 -2.54 -4.22
N CYS A 24 3.97 -3.72 -3.91
CA CYS A 24 4.38 -4.97 -4.54
C CYS A 24 3.16 -5.80 -4.96
N GLY A 25 3.39 -7.06 -5.35
CA GLY A 25 2.32 -7.96 -5.75
C GLY A 25 1.55 -7.55 -7.01
N GLY A 26 0.27 -7.89 -7.06
CA GLY A 26 -0.56 -7.70 -8.26
C GLY A 26 -0.83 -6.24 -8.60
N PHE A 27 -0.95 -5.37 -7.60
CA PHE A 27 -1.20 -3.95 -7.81
C PHE A 27 0.01 -3.26 -8.46
N ALA A 28 1.22 -3.60 -8.01
CA ALA A 28 2.46 -3.10 -8.64
C ALA A 28 2.57 -3.49 -10.12
N MET A 29 2.18 -4.71 -10.48
CA MET A 29 2.16 -5.15 -11.89
C MET A 29 1.21 -4.30 -12.74
N ALA A 30 0.02 -3.99 -12.21
CA ALA A 30 -0.97 -3.18 -12.92
C ALA A 30 -0.47 -1.75 -13.19
N VAL A 31 0.26 -1.14 -12.26
CA VAL A 31 0.93 0.16 -12.45
C VAL A 31 1.94 0.12 -13.61
N HIS A 32 2.60 -1.02 -13.82
CA HIS A 32 3.53 -1.24 -14.93
C HIS A 32 2.86 -1.80 -16.21
N GLY A 33 1.53 -1.73 -16.31
CA GLY A 33 0.79 -2.12 -17.52
C GLY A 33 0.58 -3.63 -17.67
N VAL A 34 0.89 -4.43 -16.65
CA VAL A 34 0.69 -5.89 -16.67
C VAL A 34 -0.47 -6.23 -15.74
N ALA A 35 -1.64 -6.49 -16.31
CA ALA A 35 -2.82 -6.85 -15.54
C ALA A 35 -2.67 -8.23 -14.90
N ARG A 36 -2.87 -8.30 -13.57
CA ARG A 36 -3.02 -9.54 -12.80
C ARG A 36 -4.23 -9.38 -11.89
N ALA A 37 -5.11 -10.38 -11.85
CA ALA A 37 -6.18 -10.38 -10.87
C ALA A 37 -5.60 -10.39 -9.44
N THR A 38 -6.02 -9.43 -8.61
CA THR A 38 -5.66 -9.29 -7.20
C THR A 38 -6.88 -8.78 -6.44
N LYS A 39 -6.97 -9.07 -5.15
CA LYS A 39 -8.08 -8.62 -4.29
C LYS A 39 -7.61 -7.80 -3.09
N ASP A 40 -6.32 -7.57 -3.03
CA ASP A 40 -5.51 -7.09 -1.92
C ASP A 40 -4.44 -6.13 -2.44
N ILE A 41 -3.84 -5.40 -1.51
CA ILE A 41 -2.73 -4.48 -1.74
C ILE A 41 -1.58 -4.97 -0.87
N ASP A 42 -0.49 -5.36 -1.50
CA ASP A 42 0.74 -5.78 -0.83
C ASP A 42 1.70 -4.60 -0.74
N LEU A 43 2.26 -4.36 0.45
CA LEU A 43 3.29 -3.34 0.68
C LEU A 43 4.55 -3.98 1.24
N LEU A 44 5.70 -3.58 0.71
CA LEU A 44 7.01 -3.82 1.31
C LEU A 44 7.38 -2.62 2.19
N VAL A 45 7.79 -2.90 3.43
CA VAL A 45 8.04 -1.87 4.45
C VAL A 45 9.31 -2.18 5.26
N PRO A 46 9.99 -1.16 5.82
CA PRO A 46 11.05 -1.39 6.80
C PRO A 46 10.51 -2.12 8.02
N PRO A 47 11.15 -3.21 8.48
CA PRO A 47 10.64 -4.01 9.59
C PRO A 47 10.46 -3.20 10.88
N GLU A 48 11.33 -2.21 11.13
CA GLU A 48 11.26 -1.29 12.26
C GLU A 48 10.03 -0.35 12.25
N GLU A 49 9.40 -0.14 11.10
CA GLU A 49 8.21 0.73 10.96
C GLU A 49 6.88 -0.05 11.07
N THR A 50 6.92 -1.39 11.19
CA THR A 50 5.73 -2.25 11.11
C THR A 50 4.62 -1.84 12.06
N GLU A 51 4.91 -1.63 13.35
CA GLU A 51 3.91 -1.23 14.35
C GLU A 51 3.30 0.14 14.05
N ARG A 52 4.14 1.06 13.57
CA ARG A 52 3.74 2.43 13.25
C ARG A 52 2.85 2.48 12.00
N ILE A 53 3.12 1.63 11.02
CA ILE A 53 2.26 1.42 9.85
C ILE A 53 0.90 0.86 10.28
N ILE A 54 0.90 -0.18 11.10
CA ILE A 54 -0.35 -0.78 11.61
C ILE A 54 -1.17 0.27 12.36
N HIS A 55 -0.55 1.16 13.14
CA HIS A 55 -1.26 2.25 13.81
C HIS A 55 -1.81 3.29 12.83
N THR A 56 -1.04 3.66 11.81
CA THR A 56 -1.37 4.70 10.82
C THR A 56 -2.52 4.28 9.90
N LEU A 57 -2.61 3.00 9.55
CA LEU A 57 -3.60 2.45 8.61
C LEU A 57 -4.85 1.87 9.31
N LYS A 58 -5.00 2.06 10.63
CA LYS A 58 -6.22 1.65 11.32
C LYS A 58 -7.41 2.48 10.83
N PRO A 59 -8.59 1.87 10.63
CA PRO A 59 -9.81 2.58 10.31
C PRO A 59 -10.26 3.54 11.42
#